data_AF-A0A2D9PN70-F1
#
_entry.id   AF-A0A2D9PN70-F1
#
_cell.length_a   1.000
_cell.length_b   1.000
_cell.length_c   1.000
_cell.angle_alpha   90.00
_cell.angle_beta   90.00
_cell.angle_gamma   90.00
#
_symmetry.space_group_name_H-M   'P 1'
#
loop_
_entity.id
_entity.type
_entity.pdbx_description
1 polymer ?
#
loop_
_entity_poly.entity_id
_entity_poly.type
_entity_poly.pdbx_seq_one_letter_code
_entity_poly.pdbx_strand_id
1 'polypeptide(L)'
;MSACEFGRNDYFLNQGDGTFTLAELPGSHGGFSMGITIADIDNDGFGDPYLANMYSKAGERIVGNIRSNLYENYAHDVAAQLQEFVSGNELYHNNGDGTFKRIGREVGVNDIGWAYGTGAVDLNGDGFQEIYAPVGFQSVTEDKPDG
;
A
#
# COMPACT_ATOMS: atom_id res chain seq x y z
N MET A 1 -6.78 -8.62 7.44
CA MET A 1 -7.26 -7.40 8.11
C MET A 1 -6.49 -6.22 7.56
N SER A 2 -7.06 -5.46 6.64
CA SER A 2 -6.58 -4.12 6.35
C SER A 2 -6.98 -3.23 7.54
N ALA A 3 -6.03 -2.54 8.16
CA ALA A 3 -6.34 -1.61 9.23
C ALA A 3 -6.83 -0.29 8.61
N CYS A 4 -8.04 0.13 8.93
CA CYS A 4 -8.60 1.40 8.44
C CYS A 4 -7.92 2.62 9.10
N GLU A 5 -7.28 2.43 10.25
CA GLU A 5 -6.77 3.50 11.10
C GLU A 5 -5.39 3.17 11.68
N PHE A 6 -5.37 2.43 12.79
CA PHE A 6 -4.15 2.04 13.50
C PHE A 6 -4.04 0.51 13.52
N GLY A 7 -2.87 -0.01 13.19
CA GLY A 7 -2.60 -1.45 13.16
C GLY A 7 -1.92 -1.88 11.88
N ARG A 8 -1.46 -3.13 11.83
CA ARG A 8 -0.80 -3.68 10.64
C ARG A 8 -1.85 -4.07 9.58
N ASN A 9 -1.48 -3.94 8.31
CA ASN A 9 -2.17 -4.64 7.24
C ASN A 9 -1.71 -6.09 7.25
N ASP A 10 -2.48 -6.92 7.96
CA ASP A 10 -2.31 -8.37 8.00
C ASP A 10 -3.34 -9.02 7.07
N TYR A 11 -3.19 -10.31 6.80
CA TYR A 11 -4.22 -11.08 6.11
C TYR A 11 -4.36 -12.47 6.74
N PHE A 12 -5.51 -13.09 6.53
CA PHE A 12 -5.79 -14.42 7.06
C PHE A 12 -5.71 -15.42 5.92
N LEU A 13 -4.80 -16.37 6.03
CA LEU A 13 -4.65 -17.48 5.10
C LEU A 13 -5.63 -18.59 5.49
N ASN A 14 -6.58 -18.88 4.60
CA ASN A 14 -7.48 -20.02 4.75
C ASN A 14 -6.70 -21.33 4.59
N GLN A 15 -6.83 -22.23 5.56
CA GLN A 15 -6.15 -23.53 5.55
C GLN A 15 -6.93 -24.63 4.81
N GLY A 16 -8.13 -24.32 4.32
CA GLY A 16 -8.98 -25.24 3.56
C GLY A 16 -9.88 -26.15 4.41
N ASP A 17 -9.76 -26.08 5.74
CA ASP A 17 -10.56 -26.84 6.71
C ASP A 17 -11.51 -25.95 7.53
N GLY A 18 -11.68 -24.69 7.12
CA GLY A 18 -12.45 -23.68 7.83
C GLY A 18 -11.66 -22.94 8.91
N THR A 19 -10.37 -23.24 9.08
CA THR A 19 -9.46 -22.46 9.93
C THR A 19 -8.63 -21.46 9.13
N PHE A 20 -8.12 -20.46 9.83
CA PHE A 20 -7.34 -19.38 9.26
C PHE A 20 -6.09 -19.12 10.09
N THR A 21 -4.99 -18.80 9.42
CA THR A 21 -3.73 -18.41 10.05
C THR A 21 -3.41 -16.96 9.70
N LEU A 22 -2.99 -16.19 10.70
CA LEU A 22 -2.54 -14.82 10.48
C LEU A 22 -1.22 -14.82 9.69
N ALA A 23 -1.15 -13.99 8.65
CA ALA A 23 0.04 -13.75 7.87
C ALA A 23 0.24 -12.24 7.68
N GLU A 24 1.50 -11.82 7.57
CA GLU A 24 1.90 -10.41 7.53
C GLU A 24 2.42 -10.03 6.14
N LEU A 25 2.11 -8.82 5.69
CA LEU A 25 2.75 -8.22 4.53
C LEU A 25 4.03 -7.46 4.97
N PRO A 26 5.12 -7.53 4.20
CA PRO A 26 6.40 -6.91 4.59
C PRO A 26 6.30 -5.39 4.58
N GLY A 27 6.87 -4.73 5.60
CA GLY A 27 6.87 -3.27 5.69
C GLY A 27 5.51 -2.66 6.02
N SER A 28 4.51 -3.49 6.30
CA SER A 28 3.19 -3.10 6.76
C SER A 28 3.26 -2.65 8.23
N HIS A 29 3.60 -1.38 8.45
CA HIS A 29 3.58 -0.79 9.81
C HIS A 29 2.24 -0.12 10.14
N GLY A 30 1.26 -0.30 9.24
CA GLY A 30 -0.01 0.38 9.28
C GLY A 30 -0.04 1.56 8.33
N GLY A 31 -1.10 1.57 7.54
CA GLY A 31 -1.53 2.66 6.70
C GLY A 31 -3.04 2.66 6.75
N PHE A 32 -3.62 3.85 6.62
CA PHE A 32 -5.06 4.07 6.62
C PHE A 32 -5.73 3.41 5.40
N SER A 33 -5.87 2.09 5.47
CA SER A 33 -6.18 1.26 4.32
C SER A 33 -7.69 1.24 4.12
N MET A 34 -8.13 1.81 3.02
CA MET A 34 -9.54 2.02 2.69
C MET A 34 -10.11 0.89 1.83
N GLY A 35 -9.25 0.09 1.20
CA GLY A 35 -9.67 -1.03 0.38
C GLY A 35 -8.50 -1.90 -0.06
N ILE A 36 -8.82 -3.13 -0.47
CA ILE A 36 -7.89 -4.09 -1.04
C ILE A 36 -8.48 -4.68 -2.31
N THR A 37 -7.63 -4.84 -3.32
CA THR A 37 -7.90 -5.68 -4.50
C THR A 37 -6.74 -6.64 -4.65
N ILE A 38 -7.03 -7.83 -5.16
CA ILE A 38 -6.01 -8.82 -5.52
C ILE A 38 -6.16 -9.05 -7.02
N ALA A 39 -5.05 -8.90 -7.74
CA ALA A 39 -4.94 -9.07 -9.17
C ALA A 39 -3.62 -9.78 -9.48
N ASP A 40 -3.60 -10.68 -10.45
CA ASP A 40 -2.35 -11.24 -10.97
C ASP A 40 -1.81 -10.27 -12.02
N ILE A 41 -0.88 -9.40 -11.61
CA ILE A 41 -0.46 -8.25 -12.44
C ILE A 41 0.66 -8.61 -13.41
N ASP A 42 1.32 -9.75 -13.23
CA ASP A 42 2.40 -10.24 -14.09
C ASP A 42 2.13 -11.62 -14.71
N ASN A 43 0.91 -12.16 -14.52
CA ASN A 43 0.42 -13.42 -15.06
C ASN A 43 1.23 -14.64 -14.61
N ASP A 44 1.73 -14.63 -13.38
CA ASP A 44 2.50 -15.73 -12.79
C ASP A 44 1.61 -16.78 -12.09
N GLY A 45 0.31 -16.54 -12.00
CA GLY A 45 -0.68 -17.39 -11.36
C GLY A 45 -0.88 -17.11 -9.87
N PHE A 46 -0.21 -16.10 -9.33
CA PHE A 46 -0.33 -15.68 -7.95
C PHE A 46 -0.96 -14.29 -7.86
N GLY A 47 -1.90 -14.12 -6.93
CA GLY A 47 -2.54 -12.82 -6.76
C GLY A 47 -1.63 -11.84 -6.02
N ASP A 48 -1.48 -10.65 -6.59
CA ASP A 48 -0.73 -9.50 -6.08
C ASP A 48 -1.67 -8.49 -5.38
N PRO A 49 -1.53 -8.30 -4.06
CA PRO A 49 -2.37 -7.36 -3.32
C PRO A 49 -2.02 -5.90 -3.61
N TYR A 50 -3.04 -5.12 -3.94
CA TYR A 50 -3.02 -3.66 -3.94
C TYR A 50 -3.86 -3.12 -2.79
N LEU A 51 -3.28 -2.21 -1.99
CA LEU A 51 -3.94 -1.56 -0.87
C LEU A 51 -4.08 -0.06 -1.15
N ALA A 52 -5.33 0.40 -1.12
CA ALA A 52 -5.68 1.81 -1.20
C ALA A 52 -5.45 2.49 0.15
N ASN A 53 -4.52 3.44 0.22
CA ASN A 53 -4.12 4.11 1.45
C ASN A 53 -4.21 5.64 1.33
N MET A 54 -4.12 6.30 2.49
CA MET A 54 -3.97 7.75 2.57
C MET A 54 -2.54 8.17 2.20
N TYR A 55 -2.44 9.23 1.41
CA TYR A 55 -1.19 9.85 0.97
C TYR A 55 -1.14 11.30 1.46
N SER A 56 0.06 11.78 1.84
CA SER A 56 0.27 13.18 2.14
C SER A 56 1.64 13.65 1.67
N LYS A 57 1.69 14.37 0.54
CA LYS A 57 2.91 15.01 0.02
C LYS A 57 3.56 15.97 1.03
N ALA A 58 2.75 16.73 1.76
CA ALA A 58 3.22 17.60 2.81
C ALA A 58 3.74 16.78 4.01
N GLY A 59 3.05 15.70 4.36
CA GLY A 59 3.47 14.74 5.38
C GLY A 59 4.83 14.10 5.05
N GLU A 60 5.00 13.56 3.84
CA GLU A 60 6.26 13.02 3.30
C GLU A 60 7.41 14.04 3.47
N ARG A 61 7.17 15.31 3.12
CA ARG A 61 8.17 16.38 3.28
C ARG A 61 8.49 16.68 4.75
N ILE A 62 7.49 16.69 5.62
CA ILE A 62 7.69 16.99 7.05
C ILE A 62 8.42 15.84 7.73
N VAL A 63 7.94 14.60 7.53
CA VAL A 63 8.50 13.38 8.12
C VAL A 63 9.92 13.14 7.62
N GLY A 64 10.18 13.33 6.32
CA GLY A 64 11.53 13.22 5.74
C GLY A 64 12.54 14.26 6.26
N ASN A 65 12.08 15.33 6.92
CA ASN A 65 12.94 16.34 7.55
C ASN A 65 13.00 16.22 9.08
N ILE A 66 12.40 15.18 9.68
CA ILE A 66 12.54 14.93 11.11
C ILE A 66 14.01 14.61 11.41
N ARG A 67 14.55 15.22 12.47
CA ARG A 67 15.92 14.95 12.90
C ARG A 67 16.08 13.47 13.23
N SER A 68 17.08 12.83 12.63
CA SER A 68 17.32 11.38 12.79
C SER A 68 17.45 10.94 14.25
N ASN A 69 17.91 11.84 15.12
CA ASN A 69 18.11 11.56 16.54
C ASN A 69 16.89 11.83 17.45
N LEU A 70 15.77 12.29 16.90
CA LEU A 70 14.61 12.67 17.70
C LEU A 70 13.97 11.46 18.42
N TYR A 71 14.08 10.27 17.82
CA TYR A 71 13.44 9.05 18.30
C TYR A 71 14.43 7.92 18.66
N GLU A 72 15.73 8.21 18.75
CA GLU A 72 16.78 7.21 19.04
C GLU A 72 16.58 6.43 20.36
N ASN A 73 15.83 7.01 21.31
CA ASN A 73 15.57 6.39 22.61
C ASN A 73 14.26 5.59 22.68
N TYR A 74 13.53 5.45 21.58
CA TYR A 74 12.29 4.65 21.54
C TYR A 74 12.59 3.21 21.08
N ALA A 75 11.96 2.24 21.71
CA ALA A 75 12.14 0.81 21.40
C ALA A 75 11.61 0.40 20.02
N HIS A 76 10.76 1.24 19.41
CA HIS A 76 10.20 1.03 18.08
C HIS A 76 10.72 2.10 17.12
N ASP A 77 10.86 1.73 15.84
CA ASP A 77 11.23 2.68 14.78
C ASP A 77 10.06 3.62 14.47
N VAL A 78 9.92 4.64 15.30
CA VAL A 78 8.88 5.68 15.18
C VAL A 78 9.04 6.45 13.87
N ALA A 79 10.26 6.66 13.40
CA ALA A 79 10.52 7.37 12.16
C ALA A 79 9.98 6.58 10.95
N ALA A 80 10.24 5.27 10.90
CA ALA A 80 9.67 4.40 9.86
C ALA A 80 8.14 4.40 9.90
N GLN A 81 7.52 4.28 11.09
CA GLN A 81 6.06 4.29 11.22
C GLN A 81 5.43 5.61 10.74
N LEU A 82 6.02 6.74 11.10
CA LEU A 82 5.56 8.05 10.62
C LEU A 82 5.68 8.18 9.11
N GLN A 83 6.73 7.60 8.51
CA GLN A 83 6.89 7.59 7.06
C GLN A 83 5.79 6.75 6.41
N GLU A 84 5.48 5.57 6.96
CA GLU A 84 4.43 4.70 6.42
C GLU A 84 3.06 5.38 6.40
N PHE A 85 2.69 6.15 7.44
CA PHE A 85 1.41 6.87 7.49
C PHE A 85 1.20 7.91 6.40
N VAL A 86 2.28 8.39 5.78
CA VAL A 86 2.23 9.43 4.75
C VAL A 86 2.61 8.90 3.37
N SER A 87 3.03 7.64 3.29
CA SER A 87 3.57 7.02 2.08
C SER A 87 2.52 6.90 0.99
N GLY A 88 1.25 6.64 1.29
CA GLY A 88 0.25 6.39 0.24
C GLY A 88 0.12 4.91 -0.10
N ASN A 89 -0.36 4.64 -1.33
CA ASN A 89 -0.84 3.32 -1.73
C ASN A 89 0.26 2.26 -1.81
N GLU A 90 -0.11 1.00 -1.63
CA GLU A 90 0.84 -0.11 -1.63
C GLU A 90 0.47 -1.14 -2.67
N LEU A 91 1.50 -1.72 -3.28
CA LEU A 91 1.40 -2.88 -4.14
C LEU A 91 2.45 -3.89 -3.73
N TYR A 92 2.03 -5.15 -3.66
CA TYR A 92 2.85 -6.27 -3.24
C TYR A 92 2.87 -7.30 -4.35
N HIS A 93 4.06 -7.66 -4.82
CA HIS A 93 4.26 -8.81 -5.69
C HIS A 93 4.30 -10.08 -4.85
N ASN A 94 3.54 -11.09 -5.23
CA ASN A 94 3.49 -12.39 -4.58
C ASN A 94 4.57 -13.31 -5.16
N ASN A 95 5.54 -13.72 -4.36
CA ASN A 95 6.65 -14.54 -4.87
C ASN A 95 6.27 -16.02 -5.09
N GLY A 96 5.01 -16.40 -4.85
CA GLY A 96 4.50 -17.77 -5.03
C GLY A 96 4.92 -18.77 -3.94
N ASP A 97 5.77 -18.37 -3.01
CA ASP A 97 6.26 -19.19 -1.89
C ASP A 97 5.65 -18.80 -0.53
N GLY A 98 4.58 -18.00 -0.58
CA GLY A 98 3.92 -17.44 0.61
C GLY A 98 4.58 -16.17 1.14
N THR A 99 5.62 -15.66 0.47
CA THR A 99 6.22 -14.36 0.75
C THR A 99 5.80 -13.30 -0.28
N PHE A 100 5.93 -12.04 0.11
CA PHE A 100 5.60 -10.90 -0.74
C PHE A 100 6.80 -9.96 -0.87
N LYS A 101 6.87 -9.21 -1.96
CA LYS A 101 7.78 -8.07 -2.14
C LYS A 101 6.94 -6.81 -2.29
N ARG A 102 7.14 -5.82 -1.42
CA ARG A 102 6.53 -4.49 -1.57
C ARG A 102 7.20 -3.75 -2.74
N ILE A 103 6.43 -3.41 -3.76
CA ILE A 103 6.91 -2.76 -5.00
C ILE A 103 6.23 -1.41 -5.27
N GLY A 104 5.28 -0.99 -4.44
CA GLY A 104 4.43 0.18 -4.73
C GLY A 104 5.18 1.48 -5.04
N ARG A 105 6.28 1.77 -4.32
CA ARG A 105 7.15 2.93 -4.62
C ARG A 105 7.96 2.75 -5.90
N GLU A 106 8.44 1.54 -6.16
CA GLU A 106 9.26 1.20 -7.34
C GLU A 106 8.48 1.44 -8.65
N VAL A 107 7.19 1.11 -8.64
CA VAL A 107 6.31 1.25 -9.82
C VAL A 107 5.42 2.51 -9.79
N GLY A 108 5.59 3.37 -8.79
CA GLY A 108 4.94 4.70 -8.72
C GLY A 108 3.48 4.72 -8.30
N VAL A 109 2.86 3.59 -7.92
CA VAL A 109 1.46 3.58 -7.47
C VAL A 109 1.26 4.27 -6.11
N ASN A 110 2.35 4.44 -5.36
CA ASN A 110 2.35 5.13 -4.06
C ASN A 110 1.91 6.61 -4.19
N ASP A 111 2.26 7.25 -5.32
CA ASP A 111 2.18 8.69 -5.53
C ASP A 111 0.89 9.16 -6.25
N ILE A 112 -0.10 8.28 -6.43
CA ILE A 112 -1.35 8.64 -7.14
C ILE A 112 -2.32 9.47 -6.30
N GLY A 113 -2.00 9.71 -5.03
CA GLY A 113 -2.84 10.46 -4.10
C GLY A 113 -3.61 9.58 -3.11
N TRP A 114 -4.51 10.22 -2.36
CA TRP A 114 -5.30 9.56 -1.32
C TRP A 114 -6.40 8.71 -1.96
N ALA A 115 -6.26 7.39 -1.95
CA ALA A 115 -7.24 6.48 -2.50
C ALA A 115 -8.33 6.10 -1.49
N TYR A 116 -9.57 5.98 -1.97
CA TYR A 116 -10.74 5.59 -1.16
C TYR A 116 -11.23 4.16 -1.44
N GLY A 117 -10.67 3.51 -2.44
CA GLY A 117 -11.03 2.18 -2.86
C GLY A 117 -10.11 1.68 -3.95
N THR A 118 -10.39 0.50 -4.46
CA THR A 118 -9.58 -0.13 -5.50
C THR A 118 -10.44 -1.10 -6.31
N GLY A 119 -10.02 -1.36 -7.54
CA GLY A 119 -10.42 -2.53 -8.30
C GLY A 119 -9.36 -2.87 -9.35
N ALA A 120 -9.56 -3.99 -10.02
CA ALA A 120 -8.67 -4.48 -11.07
C ALA A 120 -9.48 -4.99 -12.25
N VAL A 121 -9.05 -4.65 -13.46
CA VAL A 121 -9.73 -4.99 -14.70
C VAL A 121 -8.73 -4.87 -15.85
N ASP A 122 -8.78 -5.82 -16.79
CA ASP A 122 -8.10 -5.71 -18.07
C ASP A 122 -8.86 -4.71 -18.96
N LEU A 123 -8.38 -3.47 -19.00
CA LEU A 123 -9.00 -2.35 -19.73
C LEU A 123 -8.55 -2.31 -21.19
N ASN A 124 -7.33 -2.77 -21.48
CA ASN A 124 -6.71 -2.64 -22.79
C ASN A 124 -6.84 -3.92 -23.65
N GLY A 125 -7.24 -5.04 -23.04
CA GLY A 125 -7.44 -6.35 -23.68
C GLY A 125 -6.15 -7.13 -23.93
N ASP A 126 -5.05 -6.83 -23.24
CA ASP A 126 -3.76 -7.50 -23.40
C ASP A 126 -3.57 -8.71 -22.48
N GLY A 127 -4.55 -8.98 -21.61
CA GLY A 127 -4.55 -10.10 -20.67
C GLY A 127 -3.81 -9.80 -19.36
N PHE A 128 -3.30 -8.58 -19.15
CA PHE A 128 -2.81 -8.12 -17.85
C PHE A 128 -3.86 -7.24 -17.18
N GLN A 129 -3.94 -7.32 -15.85
CA GLN A 129 -4.95 -6.57 -15.10
C GLN A 129 -4.41 -5.18 -14.77
N GLU A 130 -5.11 -4.13 -15.21
CA GLU A 130 -4.86 -2.79 -14.70
C GLU A 130 -5.51 -2.61 -13.33
N ILE A 131 -4.79 -1.94 -12.43
CA ILE A 131 -5.32 -1.49 -11.14
C ILE A 131 -5.90 -0.09 -11.30
N TYR A 132 -7.11 0.11 -10.80
CA TYR A 132 -7.71 1.44 -10.64
C TYR A 132 -7.98 1.73 -9.18
N ALA A 133 -7.85 3.00 -8.79
CA ALA A 133 -8.18 3.48 -7.47
C ALA A 133 -8.80 4.88 -7.55
N PRO A 134 -10.04 5.10 -7.06
CA PRO A 134 -10.59 6.44 -6.95
C PRO A 134 -9.81 7.24 -5.90
N VAL A 135 -9.15 8.30 -6.34
CA VAL A 135 -8.37 9.19 -5.48
C VAL A 135 -9.10 10.50 -5.21
N GLY A 136 -9.00 11.00 -3.98
CA GLY A 136 -9.58 12.29 -3.59
C GLY A 136 -8.75 13.46 -4.07
N PHE A 137 -9.46 14.57 -4.29
CA PHE A 137 -9.01 15.94 -4.57
C PHE A 137 -7.51 16.15 -4.85
N GLN A 138 -7.15 16.20 -6.14
CA GLN A 138 -5.93 16.88 -6.61
C GLN A 138 -6.14 18.39 -6.48
N SER A 139 -5.23 19.10 -5.81
CA SER A 139 -5.42 20.49 -5.41
C SER A 139 -4.61 21.48 -6.25
N VAL A 140 -4.20 21.21 -7.49
CA VAL A 140 -3.85 22.31 -8.43
C VAL A 140 -3.89 21.86 -9.90
N THR A 141 -3.90 22.86 -10.80
CA THR A 141 -4.12 22.82 -12.26
C THR A 141 -3.39 21.69 -13.02
N GLU A 142 -3.91 21.31 -14.20
CA GLU A 142 -3.39 20.23 -15.08
C GLU A 142 -1.87 20.24 -15.29
N ASP A 143 -1.24 21.42 -15.23
CA ASP A 143 0.20 21.60 -15.47
C ASP A 143 1.09 21.29 -14.26
N LYS A 144 0.52 21.11 -13.06
CA LYS A 144 1.27 20.85 -11.81
C LYS A 144 0.52 19.90 -10.88
N PRO A 145 0.48 18.60 -11.20
CA PRO A 145 -0.13 17.63 -10.31
C PRO A 145 0.64 17.57 -8.98
N ASP A 146 -0.07 17.76 -7.88
CA ASP A 146 0.35 17.40 -6.53
C ASP A 146 -0.06 15.96 -6.20
N GLY A 147 0.47 15.02 -7.00
CA GLY A 147 0.81 13.64 -6.59
C GLY A 147 2.28 13.64 -6.20
#